data_AF-A0A1A8KV00-F1
#
_entry.id   AF-A0A1A8KV00-F1
#
_cell.length_a   1.000
_cell.length_b   1.000
_cell.length_c   1.000
_cell.angle_alpha   90.00
_cell.angle_beta   90.00
_cell.angle_gamma   90.00
#
_symmetry.space_group_name_H-M   'P 1'
#
loop_
_entity.id
_entity.type
_entity.pdbx_description
1 polymer ?
#
loop_
_entity_poly.entity_id
_entity_poly.type
_entity_poly.pdbx_seq_one_letter_code
_entity_poly.pdbx_strand_id
1 'polypeptide(L)'
;KEKKSNSKSVGCSHSVRANVQAVLSLLKCHHPCLCNSRVLAHKASPSESNSSPSSSSVNGEELSELLQALQEELRLMSLEQDELRRQVESSVSEEERRDLRREQERLLLKMERKGEQISKLHKHKCQIMKLRKEAKSRPNSGNKERGSSRSRPARAVKDQPGERRKRNLRLLKDMKALQASLRT
;
A
#
# COMPACT_ATOMS: atom_id res chain seq x y z
N LYS A 1 47.83 -36.99 -44.68
CA LYS A 1 48.15 -36.81 -43.24
C LYS A 1 48.26 -35.32 -42.98
N GLU A 2 47.68 -34.67 -41.97
CA GLU A 2 46.65 -35.02 -40.99
C GLU A 2 46.23 -33.69 -40.31
N LYS A 3 44.92 -33.53 -40.07
CA LYS A 3 44.22 -32.77 -39.01
C LYS A 3 44.87 -31.55 -38.34
N LYS A 4 44.11 -30.45 -38.30
CA LYS A 4 43.33 -30.07 -37.10
C LYS A 4 42.25 -29.00 -37.41
N SER A 5 41.04 -29.47 -37.67
CA SER A 5 39.82 -28.67 -37.58
C SER A 5 39.50 -28.44 -36.10
N ASN A 6 39.69 -27.20 -35.61
CA ASN A 6 39.21 -26.82 -34.29
C ASN A 6 37.80 -26.24 -34.43
N SER A 7 36.83 -27.13 -34.61
CA SER A 7 35.41 -26.80 -34.61
C SER A 7 34.99 -26.43 -33.18
N LYS A 8 35.06 -25.13 -32.82
CA LYS A 8 34.31 -24.62 -31.67
C LYS A 8 32.83 -24.62 -32.06
N SER A 9 32.19 -25.76 -31.79
CA SER A 9 30.74 -25.93 -31.89
C SER A 9 30.09 -24.95 -30.90
N VAL A 10 29.60 -23.81 -31.39
CA VAL A 10 28.78 -22.89 -30.60
C VAL A 10 27.37 -23.47 -30.65
N GLY A 11 27.04 -24.22 -29.61
CA GLY A 11 25.82 -25.02 -29.53
C GLY A 11 24.54 -24.23 -29.83
N CYS A 12 23.59 -24.95 -30.45
CA CYS A 12 22.20 -24.59 -30.65
C CYS A 12 21.54 -24.13 -29.34
N SER A 13 21.73 -22.87 -28.97
CA SER A 13 21.16 -22.28 -27.76
C SER A 13 20.91 -20.77 -27.90
N HIS A 14 21.23 -20.18 -29.05
CA HIS A 14 20.96 -18.76 -29.31
C HIS A 14 19.47 -18.47 -29.53
N SER A 15 18.72 -19.37 -30.17
CA SER A 15 17.29 -19.16 -30.46
C SER A 15 16.41 -19.20 -29.21
N VAL A 16 16.60 -20.20 -28.33
CA VAL A 16 15.79 -20.34 -27.10
C VAL A 16 16.08 -19.21 -26.11
N ARG A 17 17.36 -18.86 -25.91
CA ARG A 17 17.74 -17.76 -25.00
C ARG A 17 17.26 -16.41 -25.51
N ALA A 18 17.31 -16.17 -26.83
CA ALA A 18 16.78 -14.95 -27.43
C ALA A 18 15.26 -14.84 -27.26
N ASN A 19 14.52 -15.94 -27.43
CA ASN A 19 13.07 -15.97 -27.24
C ASN A 19 12.67 -15.74 -25.79
N VAL A 20 13.35 -16.38 -24.83
CA VAL A 20 13.09 -16.14 -23.40
C VAL A 20 13.40 -14.69 -23.03
N GLN A 21 14.51 -14.13 -23.53
CA GLN A 21 14.87 -12.75 -23.26
C GLN A 21 13.87 -11.76 -23.88
N ALA A 22 13.35 -12.03 -25.08
CA ALA A 22 12.34 -11.21 -25.74
C ALA A 22 11.02 -11.22 -24.96
N VAL A 23 10.53 -12.40 -24.57
CA VAL A 23 9.30 -12.55 -23.78
C VAL A 23 9.42 -11.86 -22.42
N LEU A 24 10.55 -12.06 -21.73
CA LEU A 24 10.82 -11.38 -20.46
C LEU A 24 10.89 -9.85 -20.62
N SER A 25 11.40 -9.36 -21.75
CA SER A 25 11.47 -7.92 -22.03
C SER A 25 10.09 -7.32 -22.31
N LEU A 26 9.22 -8.03 -23.05
CA LEU A 26 7.82 -7.61 -23.24
C LEU A 26 7.05 -7.58 -21.91
N LEU A 27 7.20 -8.62 -21.08
CA LEU A 27 6.58 -8.67 -19.75
C LEU A 27 7.10 -7.54 -18.85
N LYS A 28 8.39 -7.19 -18.97
CA LYS A 28 9.00 -6.06 -18.27
C LYS A 28 8.37 -4.72 -18.63
N CYS A 29 8.15 -4.49 -19.92
CA CYS A 29 7.57 -3.25 -20.41
C CYS A 29 6.09 -3.12 -20.02
N HIS A 30 5.35 -4.24 -20.00
CA HIS A 30 3.92 -4.23 -19.75
C HIS A 30 3.56 -4.28 -18.25
N HIS A 31 4.39 -4.89 -17.40
CA HIS A 31 4.14 -5.06 -15.95
C HIS A 31 5.38 -4.73 -15.10
N PRO A 32 5.70 -3.44 -14.91
CA PRO A 32 6.88 -3.02 -14.16
C PRO A 32 6.86 -3.42 -12.68
N CYS A 33 5.68 -3.68 -12.10
CA CYS A 33 5.50 -4.10 -10.70
C CYS A 33 6.00 -5.53 -10.41
N LEU A 34 6.15 -6.38 -11.42
CA LEU A 34 6.65 -7.75 -11.27
C LEU A 34 8.19 -7.82 -11.24
N CYS A 35 8.86 -6.71 -11.51
CA CYS A 35 10.31 -6.63 -11.61
C CYS A 35 10.93 -6.19 -10.28
N ASN A 36 11.83 -7.01 -9.74
CA ASN A 36 12.65 -6.59 -8.59
C ASN A 36 13.54 -5.39 -8.97
N SER A 37 13.21 -4.21 -8.46
CA SER A 37 13.94 -2.94 -8.70
C SER A 37 15.44 -3.05 -8.37
N ARG A 38 15.79 -3.89 -7.39
CA ARG A 38 17.17 -4.17 -6.96
C ARG A 38 18.03 -4.78 -8.07
N VAL A 39 17.46 -5.51 -9.04
CA VAL A 39 18.22 -6.17 -10.12
C VAL A 39 18.49 -5.20 -11.28
N LEU A 40 17.64 -4.18 -11.47
CA LEU A 40 17.82 -3.16 -12.50
C LEU A 40 18.85 -2.08 -12.11
N ALA A 41 19.06 -1.86 -10.82
CA ALA A 41 20.02 -0.88 -10.31
C ALA A 41 21.50 -1.27 -10.55
N HIS A 42 21.80 -2.54 -10.86
CA HIS A 42 23.18 -3.04 -10.99
C HIS A 42 23.81 -2.87 -12.39
N LYS A 43 23.15 -2.19 -13.34
CA LYS A 43 23.72 -1.88 -14.67
C LYS A 43 23.97 -0.40 -14.92
N ALA A 44 23.68 0.48 -13.96
CA ALA A 44 24.15 1.85 -13.95
C ALA A 44 25.26 2.00 -12.89
N SER A 45 26.40 2.57 -13.29
CA SER A 45 27.55 2.86 -12.43
C SER A 45 27.18 3.61 -11.14
N PRO A 46 27.98 3.49 -10.07
CA PRO A 46 27.65 4.07 -8.77
C PRO A 46 28.00 5.56 -8.77
N SER A 47 26.98 6.42 -8.82
CA SER A 47 27.10 7.75 -8.24
C SER A 47 26.27 7.77 -6.97
N GLU A 48 27.00 7.67 -5.86
CA GLU A 48 26.74 8.34 -4.58
C GLU A 48 25.47 9.19 -4.57
N SER A 49 24.38 8.59 -4.10
CA SER A 49 23.21 9.30 -3.61
C SER A 49 22.55 8.37 -2.61
N ASN A 50 22.94 8.54 -1.35
CA ASN A 50 22.22 8.01 -0.19
C ASN A 50 20.83 8.65 -0.13
N SER A 51 19.97 8.29 -1.07
CA SER A 51 18.54 8.49 -0.97
C SER A 51 18.02 7.24 -0.27
N SER A 52 18.04 7.29 1.06
CA SER A 52 17.18 6.40 1.85
C SER A 52 15.80 6.40 1.19
N PRO A 53 15.17 5.25 0.91
CA PRO A 53 13.77 5.27 0.58
C PRO A 53 13.07 5.70 1.87
N SER A 54 12.79 7.00 1.98
CA SER A 54 11.79 7.54 2.91
C SER A 54 10.47 6.86 2.56
N SER A 55 10.29 5.69 3.15
CA SER A 55 9.13 4.80 3.08
C SER A 55 8.01 5.39 3.93
N SER A 56 7.60 6.62 3.63
CA SER A 56 6.51 7.27 4.38
C SER A 56 5.67 8.27 3.58
N SER A 57 5.90 8.44 2.28
CA SER A 57 5.18 9.45 1.47
C SER A 57 4.17 8.89 0.45
N VAL A 58 4.25 7.61 0.08
CA VAL A 58 3.52 7.08 -1.10
C VAL A 58 2.03 6.77 -0.86
N ASN A 59 1.57 6.74 0.40
CA ASN A 59 0.26 6.15 0.72
C ASN A 59 -0.97 7.04 0.42
N GLY A 60 -0.77 8.33 0.09
CA GLY A 60 -1.89 9.30 -0.04
C GLY A 60 -2.51 9.38 -1.43
N GLU A 61 -1.67 9.30 -2.45
CA GLU A 61 -2.04 9.42 -3.86
C GLU A 61 -2.66 8.13 -4.37
N GLU A 62 -2.00 6.98 -4.13
CA GLU A 62 -2.51 5.64 -4.42
C GLU A 62 -3.90 5.39 -3.80
N LEU A 63 -4.12 5.83 -2.55
CA LEU A 63 -5.42 5.72 -1.88
C LEU A 63 -6.49 6.60 -2.54
N SER A 64 -6.09 7.74 -3.10
CA SER A 64 -7.01 8.64 -3.80
C SER A 64 -7.36 8.11 -5.18
N GLU A 65 -6.40 7.56 -5.91
CA GLU A 65 -6.64 6.84 -7.18
C GLU A 65 -7.58 5.65 -6.98
N LEU A 66 -7.35 4.84 -5.95
CA LEU A 66 -8.23 3.71 -5.61
C LEU A 66 -9.66 4.16 -5.29
N LEU A 67 -9.81 5.26 -4.52
CA LEU A 67 -11.13 5.83 -4.24
C LEU A 67 -11.83 6.29 -5.52
N GLN A 68 -11.11 6.93 -6.44
CA GLN A 68 -11.65 7.38 -7.72
C GLN A 68 -12.08 6.20 -8.59
N ALA A 69 -11.25 5.16 -8.68
CA ALA A 69 -11.59 3.94 -9.42
C ALA A 69 -12.86 3.26 -8.86
N LEU A 70 -12.99 3.16 -7.54
CA LEU A 70 -14.19 2.58 -6.93
C LEU A 70 -15.46 3.42 -7.15
N GLN A 71 -15.33 4.75 -7.15
CA GLN A 71 -16.43 5.65 -7.47
C GLN A 71 -16.88 5.51 -8.92
N GLU A 72 -15.92 5.39 -9.85
CA GLU A 72 -16.21 5.14 -11.26
C GLU A 72 -16.90 3.79 -11.47
N GLU A 73 -16.44 2.74 -10.81
CA GLU A 73 -17.11 1.44 -10.84
C GLU A 73 -18.53 1.51 -10.28
N LEU A 74 -18.76 2.25 -9.19
CA LEU A 74 -20.10 2.45 -8.63
C LEU A 74 -20.99 3.19 -9.64
N ARG A 75 -20.46 4.21 -10.32
CA ARG A 75 -21.15 4.95 -11.37
C ARG A 75 -21.55 4.03 -12.54
N LEU A 76 -20.63 3.16 -12.98
CA LEU A 76 -20.91 2.17 -14.02
C LEU A 76 -22.01 1.19 -13.60
N MET A 77 -21.98 0.70 -12.36
CA MET A 77 -23.05 -0.17 -11.85
C MET A 77 -24.40 0.55 -11.74
N SER A 78 -24.44 1.85 -11.43
CA SER A 78 -25.69 2.62 -11.48
C SER A 78 -26.27 2.70 -12.88
N LEU A 79 -25.41 2.91 -13.91
CA LEU A 79 -25.86 2.88 -15.30
C LEU A 79 -26.39 1.50 -15.71
N GLU A 80 -25.72 0.43 -15.28
CA GLU A 80 -26.17 -0.94 -15.47
C GLU A 80 -27.53 -1.19 -14.78
N GLN A 81 -27.75 -0.63 -13.58
CA GLN A 81 -29.02 -0.72 -12.86
C GLN A 81 -30.16 -0.04 -13.63
N ASP A 82 -29.92 1.15 -14.16
CA ASP A 82 -30.89 1.88 -14.98
C ASP A 82 -31.18 1.14 -16.30
N GLU A 83 -30.17 0.49 -16.89
CA GLU A 83 -30.34 -0.33 -18.08
C GLU A 83 -31.16 -1.60 -17.81
N LEU A 84 -30.85 -2.34 -16.74
CA LEU A 84 -31.65 -3.49 -16.31
C LEU A 84 -33.11 -3.08 -16.03
N ARG A 85 -33.33 -1.86 -15.49
CA ARG A 85 -34.68 -1.33 -15.27
C ARG A 85 -35.44 -1.13 -16.57
N ARG A 86 -34.81 -0.53 -17.58
CA ARG A 86 -35.41 -0.40 -18.92
C ARG A 86 -35.72 -1.75 -19.53
N GLN A 87 -34.81 -2.73 -19.39
CA GLN A 87 -35.03 -4.08 -19.90
C GLN A 87 -36.26 -4.72 -19.25
N VAL A 88 -36.39 -4.66 -17.92
CA VAL A 88 -37.57 -5.16 -17.18
C VAL A 88 -38.88 -4.55 -17.68
N GLU A 89 -38.88 -3.24 -17.99
CA GLU A 89 -40.06 -2.53 -18.51
C GLU A 89 -40.38 -2.94 -19.96
N SER A 90 -39.36 -3.25 -20.77
CA SER A 90 -39.52 -3.67 -22.16
C SER A 90 -39.81 -5.17 -22.35
N SER A 91 -39.50 -6.02 -21.36
CA SER A 91 -39.63 -7.47 -21.48
C SER A 91 -41.10 -7.90 -21.58
N VAL A 92 -41.39 -8.66 -22.65
CA VAL A 92 -42.72 -9.23 -22.90
C VAL A 92 -42.90 -10.56 -22.16
N SER A 93 -41.81 -11.29 -21.91
CA SER A 93 -41.82 -12.56 -21.19
C SER A 93 -41.80 -12.37 -19.67
N GLU A 94 -42.71 -13.03 -18.97
CA GLU A 94 -42.72 -13.05 -17.49
C GLU A 94 -41.46 -13.69 -16.91
N GLU A 95 -40.94 -14.75 -17.53
CA GLU A 95 -39.76 -15.43 -17.02
C GLU A 95 -38.52 -14.55 -17.15
N GLU A 96 -38.34 -13.94 -18.32
CA GLU A 96 -37.26 -12.98 -18.57
C GLU A 96 -37.31 -11.80 -17.58
N ARG A 97 -38.51 -11.28 -17.31
CA ARG A 97 -38.68 -10.19 -16.35
C ARG A 97 -38.30 -10.61 -14.93
N ARG A 98 -38.59 -11.86 -14.54
CA ARG A 98 -38.15 -12.40 -13.24
C ARG A 98 -36.63 -12.53 -13.19
N ASP A 99 -36.01 -13.06 -14.24
CA ASP A 99 -34.55 -13.18 -14.34
C ASP A 99 -33.86 -11.82 -14.20
N LEU A 100 -34.34 -10.82 -14.93
CA LEU A 100 -33.81 -9.45 -14.87
C LEU A 100 -33.97 -8.83 -13.48
N ARG A 101 -35.11 -9.02 -12.81
CA ARG A 101 -35.30 -8.56 -11.42
C ARG A 101 -34.32 -9.23 -10.45
N ARG A 102 -34.07 -10.54 -10.60
CA ARG A 102 -33.06 -11.24 -9.80
C ARG A 102 -31.64 -10.71 -10.07
N GLU A 103 -31.33 -10.29 -11.30
CA GLU A 103 -30.06 -9.62 -11.60
C GLU A 103 -30.00 -8.22 -10.96
N GLN A 104 -31.08 -7.44 -11.01
CA GLN A 104 -31.15 -6.14 -10.33
C GLN A 104 -30.89 -6.25 -8.83
N GLU A 105 -31.50 -7.22 -8.15
CA GLU A 105 -31.29 -7.47 -6.73
C GLU A 105 -29.82 -7.84 -6.43
N ARG A 106 -29.22 -8.71 -7.27
CA ARG A 106 -27.79 -9.07 -7.15
C ARG A 106 -26.88 -7.87 -7.37
N LEU A 107 -27.18 -7.01 -8.34
CA LEU A 107 -26.43 -5.79 -8.61
C LEU A 107 -26.53 -4.78 -7.47
N LEU A 108 -27.73 -4.57 -6.91
CA LEU A 108 -27.93 -3.69 -5.75
C LEU A 108 -27.11 -4.15 -4.54
N LEU A 109 -27.09 -5.45 -4.24
CA LEU A 109 -26.26 -6.00 -3.17
C LEU A 109 -24.75 -5.78 -3.41
N LYS A 110 -24.32 -5.86 -4.67
CA LYS A 110 -22.93 -5.56 -5.06
C LYS A 110 -22.61 -4.07 -4.91
N MET A 111 -23.54 -3.18 -5.29
CA MET A 111 -23.41 -1.74 -5.11
C MET A 111 -23.30 -1.36 -3.62
N GLU A 112 -24.12 -1.95 -2.76
CA GLU A 112 -24.07 -1.74 -1.31
C GLU A 112 -22.70 -2.12 -0.74
N ARG A 113 -22.20 -3.32 -1.05
CA ARG A 113 -20.88 -3.79 -0.63
C ARG A 113 -19.75 -2.85 -1.10
N LYS A 114 -19.84 -2.32 -2.33
CA LYS A 114 -18.88 -1.31 -2.81
C LYS A 114 -19.02 0.02 -2.05
N GLY A 115 -20.23 0.46 -1.75
CA GLY A 115 -20.49 1.65 -0.92
C GLY A 115 -19.85 1.53 0.47
N GLU A 116 -19.92 0.35 1.08
CA GLU A 116 -19.20 0.06 2.32
C GLU A 116 -17.67 0.14 2.16
N GLN A 117 -17.14 -0.40 1.06
CA GLN A 117 -15.70 -0.35 0.76
C GLN A 117 -15.23 1.11 0.64
N ILE A 118 -15.95 1.93 -0.12
CA ILE A 118 -15.69 3.37 -0.26
C ILE A 118 -15.73 4.06 1.11
N SER A 119 -16.73 3.76 1.92
CA SER A 119 -16.88 4.31 3.28
C SER A 119 -15.69 3.96 4.18
N LYS A 120 -15.21 2.71 4.12
CA LYS A 120 -14.02 2.26 4.87
C LYS A 120 -12.76 3.02 4.42
N LEU A 121 -12.58 3.21 3.11
CA LEU A 121 -11.44 3.94 2.56
C LEU A 121 -11.47 5.43 2.92
N HIS A 122 -12.64 6.07 2.91
CA HIS A 122 -12.78 7.46 3.38
C HIS A 122 -12.41 7.59 4.86
N LYS A 123 -12.88 6.67 5.72
CA LYS A 123 -12.50 6.65 7.14
C LYS A 123 -10.99 6.54 7.31
N HIS A 124 -10.35 5.64 6.56
CA HIS A 124 -8.90 5.45 6.58
C HIS A 124 -8.15 6.72 6.10
N LYS A 125 -8.57 7.32 4.98
CA LYS A 125 -8.00 8.57 4.47
C LYS A 125 -8.08 9.70 5.51
N CYS A 126 -9.24 9.83 6.17
CA CYS A 126 -9.44 10.81 7.24
C CYS A 126 -8.52 10.55 8.45
N GLN A 127 -8.36 9.29 8.86
CA GLN A 127 -7.46 8.92 9.97
C GLN A 127 -6.00 9.27 9.65
N ILE A 128 -5.52 8.95 8.44
CA ILE A 128 -4.16 9.32 8.00
C ILE A 128 -3.97 10.84 8.06
N MET A 129 -4.94 11.63 7.59
CA MET A 129 -4.85 13.09 7.62
C MET A 129 -4.81 13.65 9.04
N LYS A 130 -5.59 13.09 9.97
CA LYS A 130 -5.57 13.47 11.39
C LYS A 130 -4.20 13.18 12.02
N LEU A 131 -3.67 11.97 11.86
CA LEU A 131 -2.35 11.59 12.38
C LEU A 131 -1.23 12.46 11.80
N ARG A 132 -1.29 12.79 10.50
CA ARG A 132 -0.34 13.71 9.87
C ARG A 132 -0.42 15.13 10.45
N LYS A 133 -1.62 15.62 10.78
CA LYS A 133 -1.80 16.94 11.41
C LYS A 133 -1.28 16.95 12.85
N GLU A 134 -1.53 15.90 13.62
CA GLU A 134 -1.03 15.74 14.98
C GLU A 134 0.51 15.63 15.02
N ALA A 135 1.11 14.90 14.08
CA ALA A 135 2.56 14.81 13.95
C ALA A 135 3.21 16.17 13.62
N LYS A 136 2.57 16.99 12.77
CA LYS A 136 3.06 18.32 12.38
C LYS A 136 2.83 19.41 13.44
N SER A 137 1.88 19.21 14.34
CA SER A 137 1.51 20.20 15.38
C SER A 137 2.23 20.00 16.71
N ARG A 138 3.03 18.93 16.88
CA ARG A 138 3.97 18.81 18.01
C ARG A 138 5.09 19.85 17.81
N PRO A 139 5.20 20.88 18.66
CA PRO A 139 6.34 21.78 18.59
C PRO A 139 7.60 20.95 18.89
N ASN A 140 8.59 21.06 18.02
CA ASN A 140 9.93 20.58 18.27
C ASN A 140 10.51 21.40 19.44
N SER A 141 10.20 21.03 20.69
CA SER A 141 10.80 21.60 21.89
C SER A 141 12.21 21.03 22.04
N GLY A 142 13.11 21.45 21.16
CA GLY A 142 14.47 20.96 21.11
C GLY A 142 15.32 21.88 20.24
N ASN A 143 16.02 22.78 20.92
CA ASN A 143 17.11 23.61 20.42
C ASN A 143 16.76 25.05 19.97
N LYS A 144 16.64 25.95 20.95
CA LYS A 144 17.06 27.36 20.82
C LYS A 144 17.92 27.70 22.02
N GLU A 145 19.23 27.59 21.86
CA GLU A 145 20.19 28.20 22.79
C GLU A 145 21.21 29.02 22.00
N ARG A 146 20.98 30.33 21.92
CA ARG A 146 22.05 31.35 22.00
C ARG A 146 21.45 32.74 22.15
N GLY A 147 21.80 33.41 23.25
CA GLY A 147 21.76 34.88 23.31
C GLY A 147 21.20 35.52 24.58
N SER A 148 22.05 35.64 25.60
CA SER A 148 22.16 36.80 26.50
C SER A 148 20.98 37.20 27.39
N SER A 149 21.04 36.84 28.68
CA SER A 149 21.37 37.76 29.79
C SER A 149 20.75 37.31 31.13
N ARG A 150 21.65 37.17 32.11
CA ARG A 150 21.47 37.20 33.58
C ARG A 150 20.04 37.06 34.14
N SER A 151 19.74 35.94 34.81
CA SER A 151 19.27 35.90 36.23
C SER A 151 18.75 34.50 36.65
N ARG A 152 19.37 33.92 37.69
CA ARG A 152 18.91 32.87 38.65
C ARG A 152 18.57 31.44 38.14
N PRO A 153 19.05 30.35 38.79
CA PRO A 153 18.82 28.99 38.35
C PRO A 153 17.51 28.40 38.91
N ALA A 154 16.59 28.00 38.04
CA ALA A 154 15.39 27.25 38.37
C ALA A 154 15.59 25.75 38.07
N ARG A 155 15.70 24.98 39.16
CA ARG A 155 15.35 23.56 39.35
C ARG A 155 15.41 22.65 38.10
N ALA A 156 16.55 21.99 37.95
CA ALA A 156 16.73 20.81 37.11
C ALA A 156 15.69 19.72 37.47
N VAL A 157 14.93 19.26 36.48
CA VAL A 157 14.10 18.05 36.59
C VAL A 157 15.04 16.85 36.55
N LYS A 158 15.53 16.45 37.73
CA LYS A 158 16.03 15.09 37.97
C LYS A 158 14.87 14.13 37.68
N ASP A 159 14.96 13.35 36.60
CA ASP A 159 14.14 12.15 36.45
C ASP A 159 14.36 11.31 37.70
N GLN A 160 13.36 11.27 38.59
CA GLN A 160 13.51 10.60 39.88
C GLN A 160 13.84 9.13 39.61
N PRO A 161 14.88 8.56 40.23
CA PRO A 161 15.25 7.15 40.07
C PRO A 161 14.10 6.15 40.34
N GLY A 162 13.03 6.59 41.03
CA GLY A 162 11.82 5.83 41.30
C GLY A 162 10.83 5.71 40.13
N GLU A 163 10.70 6.71 39.26
CA GLU A 163 9.70 6.72 38.19
C GLU A 163 10.01 5.69 37.09
N ARG A 164 11.30 5.51 36.77
CA ARG A 164 11.76 4.46 35.86
C ARG A 164 11.54 3.06 36.45
N ARG A 165 11.73 2.90 37.76
CA ARG A 165 11.49 1.63 38.48
C ARG A 165 10.00 1.26 38.50
N LYS A 166 9.11 2.23 38.71
CA LYS A 166 7.64 2.03 38.66
C LYS A 166 7.17 1.59 37.27
N ARG A 167 7.69 2.24 36.20
CA ARG A 167 7.38 1.88 34.81
C ARG A 167 7.84 0.46 34.47
N ASN A 168 9.06 0.08 34.88
CA ASN A 168 9.55 -1.29 34.71
C ASN A 168 8.70 -2.31 35.48
N LEU A 169 8.28 -2.00 36.71
CA LEU A 169 7.44 -2.92 37.48
C LEU A 169 6.05 -3.12 36.86
N ARG A 170 5.47 -2.07 36.27
CA ARG A 170 4.20 -2.18 35.51
C ARG A 170 4.37 -3.08 34.29
N LEU A 171 5.41 -2.85 33.48
CA LEU A 171 5.72 -3.69 32.31
C LEU A 171 5.89 -5.18 32.68
N LEU A 172 6.58 -5.49 33.79
CA LEU A 172 6.73 -6.88 34.25
C LEU A 172 5.39 -7.51 34.65
N LYS A 173 4.49 -6.76 35.27
CA LYS A 173 3.15 -7.26 35.63
C LYS A 173 2.33 -7.54 34.38
N ASP A 174 2.38 -6.64 33.40
CA ASP A 174 1.65 -6.77 32.15
C ASP A 174 2.15 -7.97 31.33
N MET A 175 3.47 -8.20 31.29
CA MET A 175 4.04 -9.40 30.65
C MET A 175 3.61 -10.70 31.33
N LYS A 176 3.56 -10.75 32.67
CA LYS A 176 3.09 -11.93 33.40
C LYS A 176 1.61 -12.20 33.14
N ALA A 177 0.77 -11.16 33.09
CA ALA A 177 -0.64 -11.29 32.76
C ALA A 177 -0.83 -11.85 31.34
N LEU A 178 -0.06 -11.34 30.38
CA LEU A 178 -0.08 -11.84 29.00
C LEU A 178 0.35 -13.31 28.92
N GLN A 179 1.43 -13.70 29.61
CA GLN A 179 1.88 -15.10 29.65
C GLN A 179 0.85 -16.05 30.28
N ALA A 180 0.11 -15.61 31.30
CA ALA A 180 -0.95 -16.41 31.91
C ALA A 180 -2.13 -16.60 30.94
N SER A 181 -2.51 -15.55 30.21
CA SER A 181 -3.60 -15.60 29.22
C SER A 181 -3.29 -16.46 27.99
N LEU A 182 -2.02 -16.72 27.70
CA LEU A 182 -1.58 -17.53 26.56
C LEU A 182 -1.32 -19.00 26.93
N ARG A 183 -1.41 -19.34 28.21
CA ARG A 183 -1.23 -20.72 28.72
C ARG A 183 -2.56 -21.41 29.05
N THR A 184 -3.68 -20.73 28.84
CA THR A 184 -5.04 -21.28 28.79
C THR A 184 -5.40 -21.60 27.35
#